data_AF-A0AAW2KGC8-F1
#
_entry.id   AF-A0AAW2KGC8-F1
#
_cell.length_a   1.000
_cell.length_b   1.000
_cell.length_c   1.000
_cell.angle_alpha   90.00
_cell.angle_beta   90.00
_cell.angle_gamma   90.00
#
_symmetry.space_group_name_H-M   'P 1'
#
loop_
_entity.id
_entity.type
_entity.pdbx_description
1 polymer ?
#
loop_
_entity_poly.entity_id
_entity_poly.type
_entity_poly.pdbx_seq_one_letter_code
_entity_poly.pdbx_strand_id
1 'polypeptide(L)'
;MWFLANPPGEATIQVQNVQEFTWLNSSYSPVLRQLGSASMIDYYFKSRRAEPDSSLKFRNPKYLSIMNHLRFYLPEIFPKLDKVLFLDDDIVVQKDLTGLWSLDLRGKVIGVVETCGESFHRFDRYLNFSNPSFLKILILVLVVGHLE
;
A
#
# COMPACT_ATOMS: atom_id res chain seq x y z
N MET A 1 22.36 -7.44 10.91
CA MET A 1 20.92 -7.19 10.74
C MET A 1 20.35 -6.65 12.05
N TRP A 2 19.54 -5.58 12.02
CA TRP A 2 19.04 -4.90 13.22
C TRP A 2 18.25 -5.83 14.17
N PHE A 3 17.42 -6.73 13.62
CA PHE A 3 16.64 -7.71 14.37
C PHE A 3 17.49 -8.78 15.10
N LEU A 4 18.74 -9.00 14.69
CA LEU A 4 19.64 -9.91 15.43
C LEU A 4 20.17 -9.25 16.70
N ALA A 5 20.33 -7.92 16.69
CA ALA A 5 20.76 -7.13 17.85
C ALA A 5 19.58 -6.66 18.71
N ASN A 6 18.37 -6.63 18.15
CA ASN A 6 17.13 -6.20 18.80
C ASN A 6 16.05 -7.26 18.54
N PRO A 7 16.12 -8.42 19.21
CA PRO A 7 15.12 -9.46 19.05
C PRO A 7 13.76 -8.93 19.50
N PRO A 8 12.70 -9.06 18.69
CA PRO A 8 11.37 -8.71 19.14
C PRO A 8 10.98 -9.73 20.22
N GLY A 9 10.59 -9.27 21.41
CA GLY A 9 10.39 -10.13 22.60
C GLY A 9 9.33 -11.22 22.41
N GLU A 10 8.15 -11.03 22.98
CA GLU A 10 7.04 -12.01 22.86
C GLU A 10 6.25 -11.88 21.54
N ALA A 11 6.78 -11.15 20.56
CA ALA A 11 6.06 -10.90 19.31
C ALA A 11 6.14 -12.11 18.38
N THR A 12 5.00 -12.50 17.82
CA THR A 12 4.96 -13.47 16.72
C THR A 12 5.37 -12.80 15.42
N ILE A 13 6.41 -13.31 14.76
CA ILE A 13 6.83 -12.85 13.43
C ILE A 13 6.35 -13.85 12.38
N GLN A 14 5.62 -13.36 11.38
CA GLN A 14 5.25 -14.14 10.21
C GLN A 14 5.78 -13.46 8.95
N VAL A 15 6.52 -14.21 8.14
CA VAL A 15 6.99 -13.78 6.82
C VAL A 15 6.23 -14.59 5.78
N GLN A 16 5.57 -13.91 4.84
CA GLN A 16 4.78 -14.56 3.79
C GLN A 16 5.36 -14.23 2.41
N ASN A 17 5.39 -15.21 1.52
CA ASN A 17 5.75 -15.01 0.12
C ASN A 17 4.48 -14.80 -0.72
N VAL A 18 4.41 -13.68 -1.44
CA VAL A 18 3.27 -13.32 -2.30
C VAL A 18 2.98 -14.39 -3.36
N GLN A 19 4.01 -15.12 -3.83
CA GLN A 19 3.84 -16.19 -4.81
C GLN A 19 3.05 -17.38 -4.27
N GLU A 20 2.92 -17.53 -2.96
CA GLU A 20 2.15 -18.60 -2.31
C GLU A 20 0.65 -18.28 -2.21
N PHE A 21 0.24 -17.04 -2.54
CA PHE A 21 -1.16 -16.64 -2.55
C PHE A 21 -1.86 -17.18 -3.80
N THR A 22 -2.36 -18.42 -3.72
CA THR A 22 -3.04 -19.11 -4.83
C THR A 22 -4.29 -18.36 -5.34
N TRP A 23 -4.93 -17.58 -4.47
CA TRP A 23 -6.07 -16.72 -4.81
C TRP A 23 -5.68 -15.44 -5.56
N LEU A 24 -4.44 -14.96 -5.41
CA LEU A 24 -3.97 -13.71 -5.99
C LEU A 24 -3.47 -13.94 -7.43
N ASN A 25 -4.41 -13.94 -8.38
CA ASN A 25 -4.13 -14.13 -9.80
C ASN A 25 -4.85 -13.07 -10.68
N SER A 26 -4.64 -13.11 -12.00
CA SER A 26 -5.22 -12.12 -12.94
C SER A 26 -6.75 -12.16 -13.05
N SER A 27 -7.40 -13.24 -12.63
CA SER A 27 -8.86 -13.31 -12.59
C SER A 27 -9.43 -12.53 -11.40
N TYR A 28 -8.68 -12.47 -10.29
CA TYR A 28 -9.09 -11.82 -9.06
C TYR A 28 -8.54 -10.39 -8.92
N SER A 29 -7.28 -10.16 -9.30
CA SER A 29 -6.61 -8.86 -9.19
C SER A 29 -6.66 -8.08 -10.51
N PRO A 30 -7.36 -6.93 -10.56
CA PRO A 30 -7.36 -6.07 -11.74
C PRO A 30 -5.95 -5.58 -12.12
N VAL A 31 -5.09 -5.39 -11.13
CA VAL A 31 -3.69 -4.98 -11.33
C VAL A 31 -2.92 -6.07 -12.05
N LEU A 32 -2.96 -7.31 -11.57
CA LEU A 32 -2.28 -8.44 -12.24
C LEU A 32 -2.82 -8.65 -13.66
N ARG A 33 -4.13 -8.47 -13.86
CA ARG A 33 -4.75 -8.52 -15.20
C ARG A 33 -4.19 -7.45 -16.13
N GLN A 34 -4.03 -6.23 -15.62
CA GLN A 34 -3.50 -5.11 -16.39
C GLN A 34 -2.01 -5.32 -16.72
N LEU A 35 -1.23 -5.81 -15.75
CA LEU A 35 0.19 -6.14 -15.93
C LEU A 35 0.42 -7.22 -16.99
N GLY A 36 -0.50 -8.18 -17.10
CA GLY A 36 -0.46 -9.22 -18.13
C GLY A 36 -0.88 -8.75 -19.53
N SER A 37 -1.37 -7.50 -19.69
CA SER A 37 -1.85 -7.02 -20.98
C SER A 37 -0.71 -6.70 -21.94
N ALA A 38 -0.89 -7.07 -23.22
CA ALA A 38 0.11 -6.82 -24.26
C ALA A 38 0.45 -5.32 -24.41
N SER A 39 -0.52 -4.44 -24.21
CA SER A 39 -0.32 -2.99 -24.27
C SER A 39 0.54 -2.46 -23.12
N MET A 40 0.37 -2.98 -21.90
CA MET A 40 1.19 -2.56 -20.76
C MET A 40 2.60 -3.17 -20.82
N ILE A 41 2.69 -4.43 -21.29
CA ILE A 41 3.97 -5.06 -21.58
C ILE A 41 4.73 -4.24 -22.63
N ASP A 42 4.07 -3.82 -23.71
CA ASP A 42 4.67 -2.97 -24.73
C ASP A 42 5.05 -1.57 -24.17
N TYR A 43 4.18 -0.92 -23.41
CA TYR A 43 4.46 0.40 -22.84
C TYR A 43 5.72 0.43 -21.94
N TYR A 44 5.92 -0.61 -21.11
CA TYR A 44 7.06 -0.68 -20.19
C TYR A 44 8.30 -1.38 -20.76
N PHE A 45 8.13 -2.43 -21.57
CA PHE A 45 9.22 -3.27 -22.05
C PHE A 45 9.59 -3.05 -23.53
N LYS A 46 8.90 -2.18 -24.29
CA LYS A 46 9.29 -1.90 -25.68
C LYS A 46 10.61 -1.13 -25.73
N SER A 47 11.62 -1.85 -26.21
CA SER A 47 13.00 -1.41 -26.41
C SER A 47 13.10 -0.19 -27.33
N ARG A 48 13.63 0.93 -26.79
CA ARG A 48 14.42 2.01 -27.42
C ARG A 48 14.48 2.12 -28.96
N ARG A 49 13.35 2.15 -29.67
CA ARG A 49 13.31 2.57 -31.08
C ARG A 49 12.19 3.56 -31.32
N ALA A 50 12.32 4.75 -30.73
CA ALA A 50 11.83 6.04 -31.23
C ALA A 50 11.79 7.05 -30.08
N GLU A 51 12.49 8.17 -30.30
CA GLU A 51 12.27 9.51 -29.73
C GLU A 51 12.51 9.74 -28.21
N PRO A 52 13.19 10.84 -27.83
CA PRO A 52 13.39 11.24 -26.45
C PRO A 52 12.12 11.94 -25.92
N ASP A 53 11.06 11.17 -25.64
CA ASP A 53 9.86 11.72 -25.04
C ASP A 53 10.06 12.00 -23.53
N SER A 54 9.65 13.19 -23.11
CA SER A 54 9.66 13.72 -21.74
C SER A 54 8.92 12.87 -20.69
N SER A 55 8.14 11.87 -21.12
CA SER A 55 7.37 10.94 -20.29
C SER A 55 8.18 9.81 -19.64
N LEU A 56 9.50 9.71 -19.93
CA LEU A 56 10.41 8.67 -19.43
C LEU A 56 10.42 8.47 -17.90
N LYS A 57 9.97 9.46 -17.10
CA LYS A 57 9.92 9.36 -15.64
C LYS A 57 8.91 8.33 -15.11
N PHE A 58 7.92 7.92 -15.91
CA PHE A 58 6.84 7.02 -15.48
C PHE A 58 7.03 5.55 -15.88
N ARG A 59 8.14 5.20 -16.53
CA ARG A 59 8.48 3.80 -16.88
C ARG A 59 9.19 3.04 -15.76
N ASN A 60 9.11 3.47 -14.50
CA ASN A 60 9.76 2.76 -13.42
C ASN A 60 8.96 1.49 -13.06
N PRO A 61 9.53 0.28 -13.24
CA PRO A 61 8.84 -0.97 -12.94
C PRO A 61 8.48 -1.12 -11.45
N LYS A 62 9.05 -0.31 -10.54
CA LYS A 62 8.59 -0.25 -9.14
C LYS A 62 7.09 0.08 -9.03
N TYR A 63 6.55 0.90 -9.94
CA TYR A 63 5.11 1.23 -9.96
C TYR A 63 4.22 0.09 -10.46
N LEU A 64 4.81 -0.97 -11.01
CA LEU A 64 4.11 -2.19 -11.43
C LEU A 64 4.12 -3.28 -10.35
N SER A 65 4.79 -3.04 -9.22
CA SER A 65 4.88 -4.04 -8.17
C SER A 65 3.52 -4.29 -7.53
N ILE A 66 3.06 -5.54 -7.59
CA ILE A 66 1.87 -6.00 -6.87
C ILE A 66 1.98 -5.74 -5.36
N MET A 67 3.20 -5.65 -4.82
CA MET A 67 3.48 -5.35 -3.42
C MET A 67 2.80 -4.04 -2.97
N ASN A 68 2.78 -3.03 -3.84
CA ASN A 68 2.16 -1.73 -3.52
C ASN A 68 0.63 -1.82 -3.36
N HIS A 69 0.01 -2.88 -3.88
CA HIS A 69 -1.42 -3.11 -3.92
C HIS A 69 -1.90 -4.13 -2.88
N LEU A 70 -1.00 -4.83 -2.19
CA LEU A 70 -1.37 -5.82 -1.17
C LEU A 70 -2.20 -5.25 -0.03
N ARG A 71 -2.06 -3.95 0.24
CA ARG A 71 -2.87 -3.24 1.25
C ARG A 71 -4.39 -3.39 1.04
N PHE A 72 -4.82 -3.57 -0.21
CA PHE A 72 -6.24 -3.77 -0.54
C PHE A 72 -6.73 -5.19 -0.26
N TYR A 73 -5.81 -6.14 -0.11
CA TYR A 73 -6.09 -7.54 0.14
C TYR A 73 -5.78 -7.99 1.57
N LEU A 74 -5.58 -7.03 2.49
CA LEU A 74 -5.35 -7.33 3.90
C LEU A 74 -6.47 -8.20 4.51
N PRO A 75 -7.76 -8.03 4.16
CA PRO A 75 -8.81 -8.92 4.63
C PRO A 75 -8.63 -10.37 4.19
N GLU A 76 -8.18 -10.59 2.95
CA GLU A 76 -7.92 -11.93 2.40
C GLU A 76 -6.63 -12.55 2.98
N ILE A 77 -5.61 -11.73 3.23
CA ILE A 77 -4.33 -12.17 3.80
C ILE A 77 -4.48 -12.51 5.30
N PHE A 78 -5.25 -11.72 6.04
CA PHE A 78 -5.41 -11.85 7.49
C PHE A 78 -6.88 -11.91 7.94
N PRO A 79 -7.67 -12.91 7.47
CA PRO A 79 -9.12 -12.96 7.70
C PRO A 79 -9.52 -13.19 9.16
N LYS A 80 -8.58 -13.51 10.04
CA LYS A 80 -8.80 -13.78 11.47
C LYS A 80 -8.45 -12.61 12.38
N LEU A 81 -7.89 -11.54 11.83
CA LEU A 81 -7.58 -10.34 12.60
C LEU A 81 -8.74 -9.37 12.46
N ASP A 82 -9.16 -8.73 13.56
CA ASP A 82 -10.21 -7.70 13.50
C ASP A 82 -9.65 -6.33 13.13
N LYS A 83 -8.34 -6.13 13.36
CA LYS A 83 -7.66 -4.84 13.17
C LYS A 83 -6.21 -5.05 12.78
N VAL A 84 -5.73 -4.19 11.89
CA VAL A 84 -4.36 -4.18 11.37
C VAL A 84 -3.84 -2.74 11.40
N LEU A 85 -2.68 -2.55 12.02
CA LEU A 85 -1.90 -1.33 11.86
C LEU A 85 -0.86 -1.58 10.78
N PHE A 86 -1.08 -0.98 9.60
CA PHE A 86 -0.21 -1.17 8.45
C PHE A 86 0.84 -0.06 8.38
N LEU A 87 2.10 -0.45 8.20
CA LEU A 87 3.26 0.42 8.05
C LEU A 87 3.95 0.09 6.72
N ASP A 88 4.24 1.11 5.91
CA ASP A 88 5.00 0.95 4.66
C ASP A 88 6.48 0.62 4.94
N ASP A 89 7.20 0.18 3.92
CA ASP A 89 8.59 -0.28 3.99
C ASP A 89 9.62 0.84 4.24
N ASP A 90 9.22 2.10 4.08
CA ASP A 90 10.04 3.30 4.28
C ASP A 90 9.68 4.10 5.55
N ILE A 91 8.94 3.49 6.47
CA ILE A 91 8.55 4.12 7.74
C ILE A 91 9.59 3.91 8.84
N VAL A 92 9.91 4.99 9.55
CA VAL A 92 10.69 4.95 10.80
C VAL A 92 9.78 5.33 11.96
N VAL A 93 9.56 4.38 12.87
CA VAL A 93 8.76 4.58 14.09
C VAL A 93 9.62 5.23 15.16
N GLN A 94 9.26 6.44 15.59
CA GLN A 94 10.01 7.21 16.61
C GLN A 94 9.34 7.24 17.98
N LYS A 95 8.09 6.78 18.07
CA LYS A 95 7.29 6.77 19.30
C LYS A 95 6.42 5.53 19.33
N ASP A 96 5.97 5.19 20.53
CA ASP A 96 5.03 4.11 20.75
C ASP A 96 3.73 4.30 19.94
N LEU A 97 3.26 3.22 19.32
CA LEU A 97 2.10 3.22 18.42
C LEU A 97 0.82 2.74 19.12
N THR A 98 0.84 2.41 20.41
CA THR A 98 -0.35 1.93 21.14
C THR A 98 -1.48 2.95 21.09
N GLY A 99 -1.17 4.24 21.12
CA GLY A 99 -2.17 5.29 20.94
C GLY A 99 -2.93 5.19 19.61
N LEU A 100 -2.24 4.87 18.51
CA LEU A 100 -2.88 4.67 17.20
C LEU A 100 -3.69 3.38 17.16
N TRP A 101 -3.17 2.31 17.74
CA TRP A 101 -3.85 1.02 17.82
C TRP A 101 -5.15 1.09 18.62
N SER A 102 -5.17 1.82 19.73
CA SER A 102 -6.32 1.93 20.63
C SER A 102 -7.37 2.95 20.19
N LEU A 103 -7.18 3.62 19.04
CA LEU A 103 -8.18 4.56 18.50
C LEU A 103 -9.49 3.85 18.16
N ASP A 104 -10.60 4.41 18.64
CA ASP A 104 -11.94 4.06 18.20
C ASP A 104 -12.19 4.66 16.80
N LEU A 105 -12.37 3.79 15.81
CA LEU A 105 -12.68 4.20 14.44
C LEU A 105 -14.15 4.57 14.24
N ARG A 106 -15.01 4.46 15.27
CA ARG A 106 -16.43 4.86 15.25
C ARG A 106 -17.19 4.26 14.06
N GLY A 107 -16.99 2.96 13.84
CA GLY A 107 -17.59 2.21 12.73
C GLY A 107 -16.98 2.50 11.35
N LYS A 108 -15.85 3.22 11.26
CA LYS A 108 -15.11 3.38 10.00
C LYS A 108 -14.16 2.21 9.79
N VAL A 109 -14.07 1.73 8.55
CA VAL A 109 -13.19 0.63 8.15
C VAL A 109 -11.72 1.04 8.21
N ILE A 110 -11.44 2.34 7.99
CA ILE A 110 -10.08 2.86 7.87
C ILE A 110 -9.92 4.13 8.70
N GLY A 111 -8.84 4.19 9.48
CA GLY A 111 -8.27 5.41 10.04
C GLY A 111 -7.03 5.83 9.25
N VAL A 112 -6.95 7.11 8.89
CA VAL A 112 -5.79 7.71 8.22
C VAL A 112 -5.35 8.95 8.96
N VAL A 113 -4.04 9.18 8.98
CA VAL A 113 -3.45 10.38 9.59
C VAL A 113 -3.40 11.49 8.56
N GLU A 114 -3.90 12.67 8.93
CA GLU A 114 -3.73 13.87 8.11
C GLU A 114 -2.24 14.23 8.05
N THR A 115 -1.73 14.46 6.84
CA THR A 115 -0.35 14.88 6.66
C THR A 115 -0.20 16.35 7.04
N CYS A 116 0.60 16.64 8.06
CA CYS A 116 0.97 18.01 8.40
C CYS A 116 1.98 18.57 7.38
N GLY A 117 1.60 19.61 6.64
CA GLY A 117 2.54 20.38 5.83
C GLY A 117 1.91 20.99 4.58
N GLU A 118 2.05 22.30 4.43
CA GLU A 118 1.61 23.05 3.25
C GLU A 118 2.34 22.65 1.95
N SER A 119 3.39 21.81 2.02
CA SER A 119 4.38 21.66 0.95
C SER A 119 4.38 20.31 0.22
N PHE A 120 3.29 19.55 0.24
CA PHE A 120 3.03 18.54 -0.80
C PHE A 120 2.23 19.15 -1.97
N HIS A 121 2.64 20.34 -2.44
CA HIS A 121 2.04 21.11 -3.56
C HIS A 121 1.92 20.38 -4.91
N ARG A 122 2.33 19.11 -4.98
CA ARG A 122 2.12 18.27 -6.16
C ARG A 122 0.74 17.66 -6.17
N PHE A 123 0.26 17.13 -5.04
CA PHE A 123 -1.01 16.41 -5.06
C PHE A 123 -2.21 17.33 -5.25
N ASP A 124 -2.16 18.56 -4.73
CA ASP A 124 -3.27 19.51 -4.86
C ASP A 124 -3.51 19.93 -6.33
N ARG A 125 -2.53 19.69 -7.22
CA ARG A 125 -2.68 19.87 -8.68
C ARG A 125 -3.42 18.72 -9.36
N TYR A 126 -3.44 17.54 -8.74
CA TYR A 126 -4.01 16.32 -9.29
C TYR A 126 -5.28 15.87 -8.55
N LEU A 127 -5.44 16.29 -7.30
CA LEU A 127 -6.51 15.86 -6.40
C LEU A 127 -7.11 17.09 -5.71
N ASN A 128 -8.43 17.14 -5.69
CA ASN A 128 -9.18 18.19 -5.01
C ASN A 128 -9.42 17.79 -3.53
N PHE A 129 -8.55 18.25 -2.65
CA PHE A 129 -8.66 17.98 -1.20
C PHE A 129 -9.76 18.77 -0.50
N SER A 130 -10.44 19.70 -1.19
CA SER A 130 -11.68 20.31 -0.67
C SER A 130 -12.84 19.31 -0.63
N ASN A 131 -12.71 18.17 -1.32
CA ASN A 131 -13.66 17.07 -1.19
C ASN A 131 -13.25 16.21 0.03
N PRO A 132 -14.13 16.08 1.05
CA PRO A 132 -13.83 15.37 2.30
C PRO A 132 -13.58 13.85 2.14
N SER A 133 -13.76 13.32 0.93
CA SER A 133 -13.51 11.91 0.61
C SER A 133 -12.03 11.60 0.34
N PHE A 134 -11.18 12.62 0.13
CA PHE A 134 -9.76 12.42 -0.16
C PHE A 134 -8.90 12.77 1.06
N LEU A 135 -8.18 11.78 1.57
CA LEU A 135 -7.22 11.94 2.66
C LEU A 135 -5.84 11.46 2.19
N LYS A 136 -4.78 12.18 2.57
CA LYS A 136 -3.38 11.82 2.27
C LYS A 136 -2.98 10.69 3.23
N ILE A 137 -2.41 9.60 2.70
CA ILE A 137 -2.15 8.37 3.47
C ILE A 137 -0.65 8.20 3.66
N LEU A 138 -0.18 8.18 4.91
CA LEU A 138 1.15 7.68 5.30
C LEU A 138 1.09 6.55 6.34
N ILE A 139 -0.01 6.46 7.09
CA ILE A 139 -0.26 5.40 8.07
C ILE A 139 -1.71 4.98 7.89
N LEU A 140 -1.94 3.67 7.81
CA LEU A 140 -3.25 3.07 7.60
C LEU A 140 -3.59 2.17 8.78
N VAL A 141 -4.61 2.54 9.55
CA VAL A 141 -5.26 1.63 10.49
C VAL A 141 -6.44 1.03 9.76
N LEU A 142 -6.42 -0.28 9.51
CA LEU A 142 -7.49 -0.97 8.80
C LEU A 142 -8.19 -1.94 9.77
N VAL A 143 -9.50 -1.79 9.92
CA VAL A 143 -10.33 -2.81 10.58
C VAL A 143 -10.62 -3.86 9.53
N VAL A 144 -10.11 -5.07 9.78
CA VAL A 144 -10.37 -6.24 8.96
C VAL A 144 -11.62 -6.88 9.54
N GLY A 145 -12.79 -6.39 9.13
CA GLY A 145 -14.07 -6.90 9.60
C GLY A 145 -15.04 -7.04 8.43
N HIS A 146 -15.77 -8.16 8.40
CA HIS A 146 -16.93 -8.28 7.51
C HIS A 146 -17.90 -7.15 7.83
N LEU A 147 -18.20 -6.34 6.82
CA LEU A 147 -19.43 -5.56 6.79
C LEU A 147 -20.58 -6.57 6.77
N GLU A 148 -21.16 -6.85 7.93
CA GLU A 148 -22.54 -7.34 7.99
C GLU A 148 -23.51 -6.18 7.74
#